data_AF-A0A931TG37-F1
#
_entry.id   AF-A0A931TG37-F1
#
_cell.length_a   1.000
_cell.length_b   1.000
_cell.length_c   1.000
_cell.angle_alpha   90.00
_cell.angle_beta   90.00
_cell.angle_gamma   90.00
#
_symmetry.space_group_name_H-M   'P 1'
#
loop_
_entity.id
_entity.type
_entity.pdbx_description
1 polymer ?
#
loop_
_entity_poly.entity_id
_entity_poly.type
_entity_poly.pdbx_seq_one_letter_code
_entity_poly.pdbx_strand_id
1 'polypeptide(L)'
;MTPRPTMEDLLRVPGKAELVHHRESFSPDVAFYVGPDPGMRFFEGAPVFAAEVRSEGDYGPVAERAIAEKRRDYFAAGTTVVWDVDLLAVEVVRIYRATSPDTPTVYRRGEVAEAEPAVPGWRMPVDDLFP
;
A
#
# COMPACT_ATOMS: atom_id res chain seq x y z
N MET A 1 -36.69 -14.19 10.97
CA MET A 1 -35.82 -13.01 10.89
C MET A 1 -34.79 -13.15 12.00
N THR A 2 -33.54 -13.50 11.65
CA THR A 2 -32.49 -13.72 12.65
C THR A 2 -31.96 -12.37 13.11
N PRO A 3 -31.88 -12.09 14.43
CA PRO A 3 -31.42 -10.80 14.91
C PRO A 3 -29.95 -10.55 14.54
N ARG A 4 -29.62 -9.29 14.27
CA ARG A 4 -28.27 -8.84 13.92
C ARG A 4 -27.43 -8.82 15.21
N PRO A 5 -26.21 -9.37 15.22
CA PRO A 5 -25.37 -9.43 16.41
C PRO A 5 -24.98 -8.03 16.90
N THR A 6 -24.80 -7.89 18.21
CA THR A 6 -24.43 -6.64 18.88
C THR A 6 -22.90 -6.45 18.88
N MET A 7 -22.44 -5.23 19.20
CA MET A 7 -21.01 -4.92 19.32
C MET A 7 -20.32 -5.80 20.37
N GLU A 8 -21.03 -6.13 21.46
CA GLU A 8 -20.52 -7.00 22.53
C GLU A 8 -20.35 -8.45 22.06
N ASP A 9 -21.21 -8.92 21.14
CA ASP A 9 -21.10 -10.26 20.56
C ASP A 9 -19.85 -10.39 19.66
N LEU A 10 -19.45 -9.29 19.00
CA LEU A 10 -18.27 -9.26 18.14
C LEU A 10 -16.96 -9.28 18.94
N LEU A 11 -16.96 -8.72 20.16
CA LEU A 11 -15.79 -8.64 21.04
C LEU A 11 -15.52 -9.93 21.81
N ARG A 12 -16.48 -10.87 21.87
CA ARG A 12 -16.35 -12.15 22.58
C ARG A 12 -15.72 -13.27 21.76
N VAL A 13 -15.49 -13.05 20.46
CA VAL A 13 -14.84 -14.05 19.58
C VAL A 13 -13.33 -13.90 19.70
N PRO A 14 -12.60 -14.88 20.27
CA PRO A 14 -11.14 -14.83 20.35
C PRO A 14 -10.54 -14.73 18.94
N GLY A 15 -9.68 -13.72 18.71
CA GLY A 15 -9.06 -13.44 17.41
C GLY A 15 -9.74 -12.33 16.59
N LYS A 16 -10.90 -11.81 17.00
CA LYS A 16 -11.57 -10.70 16.29
C LYS A 16 -11.10 -9.31 16.75
N ALA A 17 -10.51 -9.23 17.94
CA ALA A 17 -9.98 -8.00 18.53
C ALA A 17 -8.54 -7.62 18.09
N GLU A 18 -7.91 -8.42 17.22
CA GLU A 18 -6.55 -8.16 16.71
C GLU A 18 -6.51 -7.64 15.26
N LEU A 19 -7.66 -7.50 14.59
CA LEU A 19 -7.74 -6.93 13.25
C LEU A 19 -8.13 -5.45 13.31
N VAL A 20 -7.20 -4.59 13.75
CA VAL A 20 -7.33 -3.13 13.61
C VAL A 20 -6.80 -2.72 12.23
N HIS A 21 -7.36 -3.29 11.17
CA HIS A 21 -7.06 -2.92 9.78
C HIS A 21 -8.38 -2.86 9.01
N HIS A 22 -8.76 -1.66 8.59
CA HIS A 22 -10.16 -1.30 8.30
C HIS A 22 -10.59 -1.54 6.85
N ARG A 23 -9.68 -1.91 5.95
CA ARG A 23 -9.96 -1.95 4.50
C ARG A 23 -10.31 -3.37 4.05
N GLU A 24 -11.49 -3.50 3.46
CA GLU A 24 -11.93 -4.72 2.77
C GLU A 24 -11.37 -4.82 1.34
N SER A 25 -10.94 -3.70 0.75
CA SER A 25 -10.36 -3.65 -0.60
C SER A 25 -9.41 -2.47 -0.79
N PHE A 26 -8.58 -2.57 -1.83
CA PHE A 26 -7.64 -1.53 -2.27
C PHE A 26 -7.82 -1.24 -3.77
N SER A 27 -7.45 -0.04 -4.18
CA SER A 27 -7.38 0.39 -5.58
C SER A 27 -6.15 1.29 -5.73
N PRO A 28 -4.93 0.71 -5.76
CA PRO A 28 -3.71 1.48 -6.00
C PRO A 28 -3.67 2.04 -7.42
N ASP A 29 -2.84 3.05 -7.64
CA ASP A 29 -2.60 3.59 -8.99
C ASP A 29 -1.87 2.57 -9.87
N VAL A 30 -0.95 1.81 -9.28
CA VAL A 30 -0.23 0.70 -9.93
C VAL A 30 -0.10 -0.46 -8.95
N ALA A 31 -0.26 -1.69 -9.45
CA ALA A 31 -0.04 -2.91 -8.68
C ALA A 31 0.67 -3.98 -9.51
N PHE A 32 1.45 -4.82 -8.83
CA PHE A 32 1.91 -6.10 -9.34
C PHE A 32 1.34 -7.22 -8.46
N TYR A 33 0.60 -8.13 -9.08
CA TYR A 33 -0.06 -9.24 -8.43
C TYR A 33 0.54 -10.56 -8.90
N VAL A 34 0.73 -11.50 -7.98
CA VAL A 34 1.18 -12.86 -8.28
C VAL A 34 0.07 -13.81 -7.88
N GLY A 35 -0.58 -14.40 -8.87
CA GLY A 35 -1.70 -15.32 -8.67
C GLY A 35 -2.49 -15.55 -9.96
N PRO A 36 -3.67 -16.19 -9.86
CA PRO A 36 -4.51 -16.45 -11.02
C PRO A 36 -5.10 -15.17 -11.61
N ASP A 37 -5.34 -15.18 -12.93
CA ASP A 37 -6.09 -14.12 -13.61
C ASP A 37 -7.55 -14.13 -13.14
N PRO A 38 -8.07 -13.03 -12.55
CA PRO A 38 -9.45 -12.96 -12.08
C PRO A 38 -10.45 -12.76 -13.22
N GLY A 39 -9.99 -12.45 -14.44
CA GLY A 39 -10.81 -11.98 -15.56
C GLY A 39 -11.39 -10.61 -15.25
N MET A 40 -12.72 -10.48 -15.34
CA MET A 40 -13.45 -9.22 -15.11
C MET A 40 -13.84 -9.00 -13.63
N ARG A 41 -13.19 -9.68 -12.68
CA ARG A 41 -13.47 -9.60 -11.24
C ARG A 41 -12.32 -8.93 -10.49
N PHE A 42 -12.54 -8.63 -9.21
CA PHE A 42 -11.45 -8.19 -8.33
C PHE A 42 -10.41 -9.31 -8.16
N PHE A 43 -9.15 -8.89 -8.01
CA PHE A 43 -8.08 -9.78 -7.58
C PHE A 43 -8.32 -10.21 -6.13
N GLU A 44 -8.20 -11.49 -5.86
CA GLU A 44 -8.33 -12.04 -4.52
C GLU A 44 -6.96 -12.04 -3.82
N GLY A 45 -6.89 -11.32 -2.70
CA GLY A 45 -5.65 -11.07 -1.94
C GLY A 45 -4.98 -9.74 -2.29
N ALA A 46 -3.94 -9.39 -1.53
CA ALA A 46 -3.19 -8.16 -1.75
C ALA A 46 -2.19 -8.30 -2.91
N PRO A 47 -1.93 -7.22 -3.67
CA PRO A 47 -0.81 -7.21 -4.60
C PRO A 47 0.51 -7.32 -3.82
N VAL A 48 1.53 -7.97 -4.40
CA VAL A 48 2.85 -8.08 -3.76
C VAL A 48 3.58 -6.73 -3.77
N PHE A 49 3.28 -5.88 -4.75
CA PHE A 49 3.75 -4.50 -4.89
C PHE A 49 2.58 -3.56 -5.21
N ALA A 50 2.54 -2.40 -4.55
CA ALA A 50 1.61 -1.32 -4.85
C ALA A 50 2.35 0.03 -4.93
N ALA A 51 1.89 0.93 -5.80
CA ALA A 51 2.32 2.32 -5.82
C ALA A 51 1.13 3.25 -5.67
N GLU A 52 1.33 4.31 -4.88
CA GLU A 52 0.39 5.39 -4.63
C GLU A 52 1.06 6.70 -5.04
N VAL A 53 0.45 7.44 -5.97
CA VAL A 53 0.94 8.74 -6.43
C VAL A 53 0.16 9.82 -5.73
N ARG A 54 0.86 10.68 -5.00
CA ARG A 54 0.23 11.77 -4.24
C ARG A 54 -0.49 12.74 -5.16
N SER A 55 -1.71 13.07 -4.76
CA SER A 55 -2.60 14.06 -5.35
C SER A 55 -2.67 15.33 -4.49
N GLU A 56 -3.39 16.36 -4.95
CA GLU A 56 -3.55 17.64 -4.24
C GLU A 56 -4.01 17.47 -2.78
N GLY A 57 -4.83 16.46 -2.49
CA GLY A 57 -5.37 16.19 -1.15
C GLY A 57 -4.41 15.47 -0.20
N ASP A 58 -3.25 15.02 -0.70
CA ASP A 58 -2.33 14.13 0.03
C ASP A 58 -1.25 14.87 0.82
N TYR A 59 -1.49 16.15 1.13
CA TYR A 59 -0.54 17.00 1.85
C TYR A 59 -1.08 17.50 3.19
N GLY A 60 -0.15 17.64 4.14
CA GLY A 60 -0.40 18.14 5.49
C GLY A 60 -0.56 17.02 6.53
N PRO A 61 -0.56 17.36 7.84
CA PRO A 61 -0.39 16.36 8.89
C PRO A 61 -1.48 15.28 8.94
N VAL A 62 -2.70 15.59 8.50
CA VAL A 62 -3.81 14.62 8.44
C VAL A 62 -3.57 13.64 7.29
N ALA A 63 -3.21 14.14 6.11
CA ALA A 63 -2.94 13.32 4.94
C ALA A 63 -1.74 12.39 5.16
N GLU A 64 -0.65 12.87 5.78
CA GLU A 64 0.50 12.03 6.11
C GLU A 64 0.13 10.83 6.99
N ARG A 65 -0.74 11.05 7.98
CA ARG A 65 -1.25 9.95 8.83
C ARG A 65 -2.12 8.99 8.02
N ALA A 66 -2.99 9.50 7.15
CA ALA A 66 -3.86 8.67 6.31
C ALA A 66 -3.04 7.81 5.33
N ILE A 67 -1.97 8.35 4.73
CA ILE A 67 -1.05 7.61 3.87
C ILE A 67 -0.32 6.52 4.66
N ALA A 68 0.19 6.86 5.85
CA ALA A 68 0.85 5.89 6.72
C ALA A 68 -0.10 4.77 7.18
N GLU A 69 -1.36 5.08 7.50
CA GLU A 69 -2.40 4.12 7.84
C GLU A 69 -2.74 3.22 6.65
N LYS A 70 -2.97 3.79 5.46
CA LYS A 70 -3.21 3.03 4.21
C LYS A 70 -2.08 2.06 3.92
N ARG A 71 -0.83 2.50 4.11
CA ARG A 71 0.36 1.66 3.94
C ARG A 71 0.40 0.50 4.95
N ARG A 72 0.05 0.75 6.21
CA ARG A 72 -0.06 -0.31 7.23
C ARG A 72 -1.11 -1.34 6.84
N ASP A 73 -2.25 -0.90 6.32
CA ASP A 73 -3.30 -1.80 5.83
C ASP A 73 -2.81 -2.67 4.66
N TYR A 74 -2.05 -2.11 3.70
CA TYR A 74 -1.43 -2.90 2.63
C TYR A 74 -0.52 -4.01 3.20
N PHE A 75 0.37 -3.66 4.14
CA PHE A 75 1.27 -4.64 4.73
C PHE A 75 0.52 -5.71 5.54
N ALA A 76 -0.51 -5.32 6.30
CA ALA A 76 -1.36 -6.26 7.02
C ALA A 76 -2.11 -7.22 6.09
N ALA A 77 -2.46 -6.77 4.88
CA ALA A 77 -3.11 -7.57 3.86
C ALA A 77 -2.13 -8.49 3.08
N GLY A 78 -0.82 -8.36 3.29
CA GLY A 78 0.22 -9.20 2.69
C GLY A 78 1.00 -8.56 1.55
N THR A 79 0.80 -7.28 1.25
CA THR A 79 1.70 -6.55 0.34
C THR A 79 3.11 -6.52 0.92
N THR A 80 4.13 -6.64 0.08
CA THR A 80 5.53 -6.71 0.53
C THR A 80 6.28 -5.40 0.34
N VAL A 81 5.93 -4.63 -0.68
CA VAL A 81 6.54 -3.33 -1.00
C VAL A 81 5.44 -2.33 -1.39
N VAL A 82 5.50 -1.12 -0.82
CA VAL A 82 4.64 0.01 -1.18
C VAL A 82 5.51 1.20 -1.58
N TRP A 83 5.28 1.77 -2.75
CA TRP A 83 5.80 3.08 -3.14
C TRP A 83 4.82 4.18 -2.75
N ASP A 84 5.34 5.21 -2.08
CA ASP A 84 4.71 6.52 -1.92
C ASP A 84 5.46 7.49 -2.85
N VAL A 85 4.79 7.93 -3.92
CA VAL A 85 5.37 8.76 -4.99
C VAL A 85 4.88 10.20 -4.83
N ASP A 86 5.83 11.12 -4.68
CA ASP A 86 5.58 12.55 -4.52
C ASP A 86 6.36 13.33 -5.57
N LEU A 87 5.67 13.72 -6.65
CA LEU A 87 6.28 14.45 -7.76
C LEU A 87 6.62 15.91 -7.43
N LEU A 88 6.16 16.43 -6.29
CA LEU A 88 6.45 17.79 -5.83
C LEU A 88 7.63 17.83 -4.85
N ALA A 89 8.02 16.69 -4.27
CA ALA A 89 9.14 16.59 -3.35
C ALA A 89 10.48 16.35 -4.05
N VAL A 90 11.57 16.68 -3.34
CA VAL A 90 12.93 16.27 -3.72
C VAL A 90 13.09 14.75 -3.60
N GLU A 91 12.43 14.16 -2.61
CA GLU A 91 12.38 12.72 -2.34
C GLU A 91 11.19 12.12 -3.07
N VAL A 92 11.38 11.87 -4.36
CA VAL A 92 10.29 11.55 -5.30
C VAL A 92 9.65 10.20 -5.01
N VAL A 93 10.45 9.16 -4.79
CA VAL A 93 9.93 7.80 -4.52
C VAL A 93 10.39 7.35 -3.15
N ARG A 94 9.43 7.07 -2.26
CA ARG A 94 9.68 6.49 -0.93
C ARG A 94 9.19 5.05 -0.92
N ILE A 95 10.14 4.13 -0.82
CA ILE A 95 9.91 2.69 -0.87
C ILE A 95 9.86 2.15 0.54
N TYR A 96 8.69 1.69 0.94
CA TYR A 96 8.49 1.02 2.21
C TYR A 96 8.37 -0.47 1.99
N ARG A 97 8.94 -1.24 2.92
CA ARG A 97 8.90 -2.70 2.90
C ARG A 97 8.15 -3.20 4.12
N ALA A 98 7.48 -4.35 4.00
CA ALA A 98 6.80 -4.96 5.13
C ALA A 98 7.75 -5.23 6.32
N THR A 99 9.05 -5.48 6.05
CA THR A 99 10.09 -5.67 7.07
C THR A 99 10.58 -4.37 7.73
N SER A 100 10.29 -3.21 7.13
CA SER A 100 10.66 -1.89 7.62
C SER A 100 9.60 -0.86 7.22
N PRO A 101 8.38 -0.96 7.79
CA PRO A 101 7.20 -0.26 7.27
C PRO A 101 7.21 1.23 7.57
N ASP A 102 8.12 1.73 8.41
CA ASP A 102 8.22 3.14 8.82
C ASP A 102 9.55 3.79 8.41
N THR A 103 10.45 3.06 7.72
CA THR A 103 11.75 3.59 7.29
C THR A 103 11.95 3.33 5.80
N PRO A 104 11.65 4.30 4.93
CA PRO A 104 11.70 4.08 3.50
C PRO A 104 13.13 4.11 2.97
N THR A 105 13.36 3.39 1.87
CA THR A 105 14.44 3.74 0.95
C THR A 105 13.95 4.86 0.04
N VAL A 106 14.76 5.90 -0.16
CA VAL A 106 14.36 7.11 -0.88
C VAL A 106 15.13 7.23 -2.18
N TYR A 107 14.41 7.57 -3.25
CA TYR A 107 14.98 7.87 -4.57
C TYR A 107 14.53 9.25 -5.06
N ARG A 108 15.43 9.92 -5.76
CA ARG A 108 15.33 11.27 -6.29
C ARG A 108 15.50 11.24 -7.82
N ARG A 109 15.22 12.37 -8.46
CA ARG A 109 15.52 12.56 -9.89
C ARG A 109 17.00 12.29 -10.19
N GLY A 110 17.29 11.68 -11.34
CA GLY A 110 18.61 11.17 -11.70
C GLY A 110 18.98 9.80 -11.12
N GLU A 111 18.18 9.24 -10.21
CA GLU A 111 18.39 7.91 -9.63
C GLU A 111 17.51 6.84 -10.30
N VAL A 112 17.75 5.58 -9.97
CA VAL A 112 17.00 4.42 -10.50
C VAL A 112 16.35 3.69 -9.33
N ALA A 113 15.02 3.73 -9.27
CA ALA A 113 14.21 3.08 -8.24
C ALA A 113 13.98 1.58 -8.55
N GLU A 114 13.56 0.82 -7.54
CA GLU A 114 13.38 -0.63 -7.58
C GLU A 114 12.12 -1.07 -6.81
N ALA A 115 11.74 -2.35 -6.88
CA ALA A 115 10.60 -2.86 -6.13
C ALA A 115 10.92 -4.19 -5.43
N GLU A 116 12.15 -4.37 -4.96
CA GLU A 116 12.62 -5.56 -4.28
C GLU A 116 12.03 -5.69 -2.86
N PRO A 117 11.60 -6.89 -2.44
CA PRO A 117 11.68 -8.16 -3.17
C PRO A 117 10.44 -8.47 -4.05
N ALA A 118 9.48 -7.54 -4.15
CA ALA A 118 8.17 -7.78 -4.76
C ALA A 118 8.22 -7.99 -6.28
N VAL A 119 9.10 -7.29 -6.98
CA VAL A 119 9.31 -7.42 -8.43
C VAL A 119 10.80 -7.64 -8.71
N PRO A 120 11.28 -8.89 -8.66
CA PRO A 120 12.71 -9.19 -8.72
C PRO A 120 13.38 -8.69 -10.00
N GLY A 121 14.47 -7.94 -9.84
CA GLY A 121 15.29 -7.39 -10.93
C GLY A 121 14.68 -6.20 -11.66
N TRP A 122 13.45 -5.81 -11.34
CA TRP A 122 12.80 -4.66 -11.99
C TRP A 122 13.37 -3.35 -11.46
N ARG A 123 13.56 -2.41 -12.39
CA ARG A 123 14.14 -1.09 -12.14
C ARG A 123 13.51 -0.05 -13.06
N MET A 124 13.43 1.19 -12.58
CA MET A 124 12.89 2.32 -13.34
C MET A 124 13.68 3.60 -13.01
N PRO A 125 14.18 4.35 -14.02
CA PRO A 125 14.68 5.71 -13.81
C PRO A 125 13.60 6.59 -13.19
N VAL A 126 13.93 7.32 -12.13
CA VAL A 126 12.96 8.23 -11.47
C VAL A 126 12.53 9.37 -12.40
N ASP A 127 13.40 9.77 -13.33
CA ASP A 127 13.07 10.80 -14.32
C ASP A 127 11.96 10.39 -15.29
N ASP A 128 11.69 9.10 -15.47
CA ASP A 128 10.59 8.61 -16.32
C ASP A 128 9.20 8.89 -15.71
N LEU A 129 9.12 9.33 -14.44
CA LEU A 129 7.89 9.81 -13.81
C LEU A 129 7.51 11.24 -14.23
N PHE A 130 8.36 11.93 -15.00
CA PHE A 130 8.19 13.32 -15.40
C PHE A 130 8.08 13.44 -16.93
N PRO A 131 7.34 14.46 -17.45
CA PRO A 131 7.27 14.74 -18.89
C PRO A 131 8.59 15.19 -19.53
#